data_AF-A0A7X4EIW9-F1
#
_entry.id   AF-A0A7X4EIW9-F1
#
_cell.length_a   1.000
_cell.length_b   1.000
_cell.length_c   1.000
_cell.angle_alpha   90.00
_cell.angle_beta   90.00
_cell.angle_gamma   90.00
#
_symmetry.space_group_name_H-M   'P 1'
#
loop_
_entity.id
_entity.type
_entity.pdbx_description
1 polymer ?
#
loop_
_entity_poly.entity_id
_entity_poly.type
_entity_poly.pdbx_seq_one_letter_code
_entity_poly.pdbx_strand_id
1 'polypeptide(L)'
;GHGGRARAGRLTGFQRRQLAERADELAGRIEAAEARVAEIEAVFANPSYYAGASPGEVRRLEEERAGLVDRVAALMAEWEGVEGELGE
;
A
#
# COMPACT_ATOMS: atom_id res chain seq x y z
N GLY A 1 -27.42 -32.75 -17.53
CA GLY A 1 -26.89 -32.78 -16.17
C GLY A 1 -26.94 -31.39 -15.59
N HIS A 2 -27.59 -31.26 -14.44
CA HIS A 2 -27.69 -30.14 -13.51
C HIS A 2 -26.93 -28.85 -13.84
N GLY A 3 -27.70 -27.77 -14.01
CA GLY A 3 -27.20 -26.41 -14.09
C GLY A 3 -26.56 -25.95 -12.78
N GLY A 4 -25.39 -25.34 -12.87
CA GLY A 4 -24.87 -24.39 -11.89
C GLY A 4 -25.20 -22.98 -12.38
N ARG A 5 -26.40 -22.49 -12.08
CA ARG A 5 -26.75 -21.07 -12.29
C ARG A 5 -25.95 -20.22 -11.29
N ALA A 6 -25.27 -19.21 -11.83
CA ALA A 6 -24.97 -17.90 -11.24
C ALA A 6 -24.33 -17.86 -9.83
N ARG A 7 -23.03 -17.53 -9.79
CA ARG A 7 -22.44 -16.74 -8.69
C ARG A 7 -21.76 -15.45 -9.15
N ALA A 8 -22.18 -14.88 -10.28
CA ALA A 8 -21.96 -13.46 -10.55
C ALA A 8 -23.20 -12.70 -10.06
N GLY A 9 -23.45 -12.70 -8.75
CA GLY A 9 -24.46 -11.83 -8.17
C GLY A 9 -23.94 -10.40 -8.32
N ARG A 10 -24.66 -9.54 -9.05
CA ARG A 10 -24.34 -8.10 -9.10
C ARG A 10 -24.19 -7.59 -7.67
N LEU A 11 -23.07 -6.94 -7.38
CA LEU A 11 -22.86 -6.26 -6.10
C LEU A 11 -24.05 -5.34 -5.80
N THR A 12 -24.50 -5.32 -4.55
CA THR A 12 -25.48 -4.35 -4.07
C THR A 12 -24.85 -2.95 -4.01
N GLY A 13 -25.67 -1.90 -3.96
CA GLY A 13 -25.17 -0.53 -3.80
C GLY A 13 -24.37 -0.35 -2.49
N PHE A 14 -24.79 -1.01 -1.42
CA PHE A 14 -24.09 -0.99 -0.13
C PHE A 14 -22.73 -1.71 -0.19
N GLN A 15 -22.64 -2.84 -0.90
CA GLN A 15 -21.36 -3.56 -1.09
C GLN A 15 -20.39 -2.75 -1.95
N ARG A 16 -20.85 -2.18 -3.07
CA ARG A 16 -20.00 -1.28 -3.88
C ARG A 16 -19.49 -0.09 -3.07
N ARG A 17 -20.34 0.52 -2.26
CA ARG A 17 -19.93 1.64 -1.40
C ARG A 17 -18.84 1.23 -0.40
N GLN A 18 -18.98 0.09 0.27
CA GLN A 18 -17.95 -0.39 1.19
C GLN A 18 -16.62 -0.71 0.50
N LEU A 19 -16.67 -1.29 -0.70
CA LEU A 19 -15.45 -1.56 -1.49
C LEU A 19 -14.79 -0.25 -1.91
N ALA A 20 -15.55 0.76 -2.36
CA ALA A 20 -15.01 2.08 -2.69
C ALA A 20 -14.38 2.77 -1.47
N GLU A 21 -15.06 2.77 -0.31
CA GLU A 21 -14.50 3.31 0.94
C GLU A 21 -13.21 2.56 1.35
N ARG A 22 -13.13 1.25 1.08
CA ARG A 22 -11.92 0.45 1.33
C ARG A 22 -10.80 0.79 0.34
N ALA A 23 -11.11 0.98 -0.93
CA ALA A 23 -10.15 1.39 -1.95
C ALA A 23 -9.53 2.75 -1.59
N ASP A 24 -10.35 3.72 -1.20
CA ASP A 24 -9.90 5.04 -0.74
C ASP A 24 -8.98 4.94 0.49
N GLU A 25 -9.34 4.10 1.47
CA GLU A 25 -8.49 3.85 2.64
C GLU A 25 -7.13 3.26 2.24
N LEU A 26 -7.12 2.28 1.32
CA LEU A 26 -5.90 1.63 0.86
C LEU A 26 -5.02 2.62 0.09
N ALA A 27 -5.59 3.43 -0.80
CA ALA A 27 -4.89 4.48 -1.52
C ALA A 27 -4.23 5.48 -0.55
N GLY A 28 -4.96 5.96 0.46
CA GLY A 28 -4.38 6.86 1.47
C GLY A 28 -3.24 6.22 2.28
N ARG A 29 -3.30 4.90 2.52
CA ARG A 29 -2.21 4.17 3.20
C ARG A 29 -1.00 3.95 2.30
N ILE A 30 -1.20 3.75 1.01
CA ILE A 30 -0.13 3.67 0.00
C ILE A 30 0.60 5.01 -0.03
N GLU A 31 -0.13 6.11 -0.23
CA GLU A 31 0.44 7.46 -0.28
C GLU A 31 1.25 7.79 0.98
N ALA A 32 0.73 7.45 2.17
CA ALA A 32 1.45 7.67 3.42
C ALA A 32 2.74 6.85 3.52
N ALA A 33 2.72 5.59 3.06
CA ALA A 33 3.91 4.74 3.08
C ALA A 33 4.96 5.21 2.06
N GLU A 34 4.53 5.62 0.86
CA GLU A 34 5.40 6.18 -0.17
C GLU A 34 6.02 7.51 0.26
N ALA A 35 5.24 8.40 0.88
CA ALA A 35 5.74 9.65 1.44
C ALA A 35 6.84 9.39 2.47
N ARG A 36 6.65 8.39 3.33
CA ARG A 36 7.67 8.02 4.32
C ARG A 36 8.93 7.43 3.69
N VAL A 37 8.81 6.62 2.64
CA VAL A 37 9.96 6.16 1.86
C VAL A 37 10.74 7.33 1.28
N ALA A 38 10.04 8.30 0.66
CA ALA A 38 10.66 9.48 0.07
C ALA A 38 11.37 10.36 1.12
N GLU A 39 10.81 10.51 2.32
CA GLU A 39 11.47 11.19 3.44
C GLU A 39 12.80 10.51 3.82
N ILE A 40 12.80 9.18 3.94
CA ILE A 40 14.02 8.42 4.28
C ILE A 40 15.05 8.53 3.15
N GLU A 41 14.62 8.45 1.89
CA GLU A 41 15.52 8.62 0.74
C GLU A 41 16.11 10.02 0.68
N ALA A 42 15.36 11.06 1.03
CA ALA A 42 15.87 12.42 1.12
C ALA A 42 16.93 12.57 2.23
N VAL A 43 16.76 11.88 3.36
CA VAL A 43 17.78 11.81 4.43
C VAL A 43 19.06 11.16 3.92
N PHE A 44 18.96 10.00 3.24
CA PHE A 44 20.12 9.30 2.69
C PHE A 44 20.78 10.03 1.52
N ALA A 45 20.03 10.83 0.75
CA ALA A 45 20.58 11.66 -0.31
C ALA A 45 21.43 12.83 0.22
N ASN A 46 21.35 13.17 1.51
CA ASN A 46 22.15 14.23 2.12
C ASN A 46 23.52 13.70 2.60
N PRO A 47 24.65 14.07 1.97
CA PRO A 47 25.96 13.55 2.37
C PRO A 47 26.37 13.92 3.80
N SER A 48 25.86 15.04 4.33
CA SER A 48 26.15 15.50 5.69
C SER A 48 25.50 14.62 6.76
N TYR A 49 24.46 13.87 6.41
CA TYR A 49 23.78 12.96 7.34
C TYR A 49 24.77 11.93 7.93
N TYR A 50 25.61 11.35 7.08
CA TYR A 50 26.57 10.32 7.47
C TYR A 50 27.71 10.83 8.35
N ALA A 51 27.95 12.15 8.40
CA ALA A 51 28.98 12.72 9.28
C ALA A 51 28.60 12.65 10.77
N GLY A 52 27.29 12.55 11.07
CA GLY A 52 26.77 12.47 12.45
C GLY A 52 25.95 11.22 12.76
N ALA A 53 25.53 10.46 11.74
CA ALA A 53 24.72 9.26 11.93
C ALA A 53 25.54 8.10 12.51
N SER A 54 24.99 7.43 13.52
CA SER A 54 25.53 6.16 14.01
C SER A 54 25.14 4.99 13.07
N PRO A 55 25.92 3.91 13.03
CA PRO A 55 25.56 2.71 12.26
C PRO A 55 24.18 2.14 12.63
N GLY A 56 23.76 2.28 13.90
CA GLY A 56 22.45 1.83 14.35
C GLY A 56 21.30 2.66 13.78
N GLU A 57 21.47 3.97 13.67
CA GLU A 57 20.46 4.86 13.07
C GLU A 57 20.33 4.62 11.57
N VAL A 58 21.46 4.48 10.85
CA VAL A 58 21.46 4.15 9.42
C VAL A 58 20.72 2.84 9.19
N ARG A 59 21.11 1.78 9.91
CA ARG A 59 20.47 0.46 9.80
C ARG A 59 18.97 0.50 10.10
N ARG A 60 18.55 1.25 11.13
CA ARG A 60 17.14 1.41 11.46
C ARG A 60 16.35 2.02 10.29
N LEU A 61 16.87 3.08 9.67
CA LEU A 61 16.21 3.72 8.53
C LEU A 61 16.21 2.82 7.28
N GLU A 62 17.26 2.02 7.06
CA GLU A 62 17.29 1.02 5.99
C GLU A 62 16.23 -0.06 6.19
N GLU A 63 16.12 -0.61 7.40
CA GLU A 63 15.10 -1.60 7.77
C GLU A 63 13.69 -1.02 7.66
N GLU A 64 13.49 0.24 8.10
CA GLU A 64 12.22 0.95 7.95
C GLU A 64 11.85 1.14 6.48
N ARG A 65 12.77 1.64 5.64
CA ARG A 65 12.55 1.82 4.21
C ARG A 65 12.22 0.49 3.53
N ALA A 66 12.96 -0.58 3.81
CA ALA A 66 12.70 -1.90 3.24
C ALA A 66 11.31 -2.41 3.61
N GLY A 67 10.94 -2.32 4.89
CA GLY A 67 9.61 -2.72 5.36
C GLY A 67 8.48 -1.88 4.75
N LEU A 68 8.71 -0.58 4.50
CA LEU A 68 7.73 0.29 3.84
C LEU A 68 7.56 -0.07 2.37
N VAL A 69 8.63 -0.37 1.64
CA VAL A 69 8.55 -0.82 0.24
C VAL A 69 7.75 -2.11 0.12
N ASP A 70 8.03 -3.10 0.97
CA ASP A 70 7.25 -4.33 1.03
C ASP A 70 5.78 -4.06 1.38
N ARG A 71 5.53 -3.09 2.29
CA ARG A 71 4.18 -2.71 2.68
C ARG A 71 3.42 -2.03 1.55
N VAL A 72 4.04 -1.14 0.78
CA VAL A 72 3.45 -0.51 -0.40
C VAL A 72 3.04 -1.58 -1.41
N ALA A 73 3.93 -2.52 -1.73
CA ALA A 73 3.62 -3.61 -2.66
C ALA A 73 2.42 -4.46 -2.18
N ALA A 74 2.36 -4.79 -0.89
CA ALA A 74 1.23 -5.53 -0.33
C ALA A 74 -0.08 -4.73 -0.34
N LEU A 75 -0.03 -3.42 -0.06
CA LEU A 75 -1.20 -2.54 -0.10
C LEU A 75 -1.71 -2.35 -1.54
N MET A 76 -0.81 -2.19 -2.51
CA MET A 76 -1.15 -2.11 -3.94
C MET A 76 -1.86 -3.38 -4.40
N ALA A 77 -1.33 -4.56 -4.06
CA ALA A 77 -1.98 -5.82 -4.40
C ALA A 77 -3.37 -5.97 -3.75
N GLU A 78 -3.55 -5.46 -2.53
CA GLU A 78 -4.87 -5.44 -1.86
C GLU A 78 -5.82 -4.47 -2.57
N TRP A 79 -5.35 -3.26 -2.91
CA TRP A 79 -6.12 -2.25 -3.63
C TRP A 79 -6.58 -2.75 -5.01
N GLU A 80 -5.67 -3.33 -5.80
CA GLU A 80 -5.97 -3.95 -7.09
C GLU A 80 -7.03 -5.05 -6.97
N GLY A 81 -7.01 -5.82 -5.87
CA GLY A 81 -8.04 -6.81 -5.58
C GLY A 81 -9.42 -6.19 -5.34
N VAL A 82 -9.47 -5.09 -4.57
CA VAL A 82 -10.72 -4.35 -4.30
C VAL A 82 -11.26 -3.69 -5.58
N GLU A 83 -10.41 -3.06 -6.37
CA GLU A 83 -10.79 -2.47 -7.67
C GLU A 83 -11.30 -3.55 -8.64
N GLY A 84 -10.63 -4.71 -8.69
CA GLY A 84 -11.09 -5.85 -9.48
C GLY A 84 -12.47 -6.38 -9.07
N GLU A 85 -12.83 -6.32 -7.77
CA GLU A 85 -14.18 -6.63 -7.29
C GLU A 85 -15.21 -5.55 -7.67
N LEU A 86 -14.81 -4.28 -7.67
CA LEU A 86 -15.63 -3.16 -8.16
C LEU A 86 -15.85 -3.23 -9.68
N GLY A 87 -14.91 -3.86 -10.40
CA GLY A 87 -14.89 -3.95 -11.85
C GLY A 87 -14.24 -2.74 -12.51
N GLU A 88 -13.30 -2.09 -11.81
CA GLU A 88 -12.47 -0.98 -12.31
C GLU A 88 -11.06 -1.44 -12.70
#